data_AF-D7BI67-F1
#
_entry.id   AF-D7BI67-F1
#
_cell.length_a   1.000
_cell.length_b   1.000
_cell.length_c   1.000
_cell.angle_alpha   90.00
_cell.angle_beta   90.00
_cell.angle_gamma   90.00
#
_symmetry.space_group_name_H-M   'P 1'
#
loop_
_entity.id
_entity.type
_entity.pdbx_description
1 polymer ?
#
loop_
_entity_poly.entity_id
_entity_poly.type
_entity_poly.pdbx_seq_one_letter_code
_entity_poly.pdbx_strand_id
1 'polypeptide(L)'
;MDRPIADRITQLARLEQTEELATLLRQEHPQGLVGEREGLVTYLMQAGLSHHEAVETANRLEQAGYAHFIPAQRSRWLFLQQAHPELLKNLGPEYNEFATPTEPSDPKEEVLDFIVERFGVDRDVAEELFSDLEASGYIEQAYDPNRERDRYRFLAWGNYPSVR
;
A
#
# COMPACT_ATOMS: atom_id res chain seq x y z
N MET A 1 3.18 5.56 23.94
CA MET A 1 2.91 6.65 22.99
C MET A 1 3.28 7.96 23.66
N ASP A 2 3.90 8.89 22.92
CA ASP A 2 4.22 10.22 23.45
C ASP A 2 2.94 11.07 23.59
N ARG A 3 2.87 11.88 24.65
CA ARG A 3 1.64 12.59 25.04
C ARG A 3 1.19 13.63 24.00
N PRO A 4 2.08 14.45 23.40
CA PRO A 4 1.71 15.35 22.32
C PRO A 4 1.16 14.63 21.07
N ILE A 5 1.62 13.40 20.81
CA ILE A 5 1.21 12.59 19.66
C ILE A 5 -0.18 11.99 19.91
N ALA A 6 -0.41 11.46 21.10
CA ALA A 6 -1.71 10.97 21.54
C ALA A 6 -2.79 12.08 21.48
N ASP A 7 -2.49 13.26 22.03
CA ASP A 7 -3.39 14.41 22.02
C ASP A 7 -3.70 14.86 20.58
N ARG A 8 -2.71 14.79 19.69
CA ARG A 8 -2.86 15.14 18.28
C ARG A 8 -3.71 14.13 17.52
N ILE A 9 -3.49 12.82 17.68
CA ILE A 9 -4.33 11.76 17.08
C ILE A 9 -5.79 11.97 17.49
N THR A 10 -6.02 12.19 18.79
CA THR A 10 -7.36 12.43 19.34
C THR A 10 -8.01 13.69 18.76
N GLN A 11 -7.27 14.78 18.63
CA GLN A 11 -7.75 16.02 18.02
C GLN A 11 -8.17 15.81 16.56
N LEU A 12 -7.31 15.19 15.75
CA LEU A 12 -7.53 14.97 14.32
C LEU A 12 -8.72 14.04 14.05
N ALA A 13 -8.82 12.96 14.81
CA ALA A 13 -9.94 12.02 14.71
C ALA A 13 -11.30 12.68 15.00
N ARG A 14 -11.38 13.54 16.02
CA ARG A 14 -12.62 14.24 16.38
C ARG A 14 -13.01 15.36 15.43
N LEU A 15 -12.02 16.00 14.81
CA LEU A 15 -12.24 16.99 13.76
C LEU A 15 -12.47 16.34 12.37
N GLU A 16 -12.50 15.01 12.30
CA GLU A 16 -12.66 14.22 11.06
C GLU A 16 -11.57 14.46 10.01
N GLN A 17 -10.41 14.94 10.47
CA GLN A 17 -9.22 15.24 9.67
C GLN A 17 -8.50 13.93 9.30
N THR A 18 -9.14 13.14 8.44
CA THR A 18 -8.79 11.74 8.08
C THR A 18 -7.43 11.66 7.38
N GLU A 19 -7.12 12.64 6.52
CA GLU A 19 -5.85 12.72 5.79
C GLU A 19 -4.68 13.11 6.73
N GLU A 20 -4.91 14.11 7.58
CA GLU A 20 -3.93 14.55 8.57
C GLU A 20 -3.64 13.45 9.60
N LEU A 21 -4.66 12.65 9.94
CA LEU A 21 -4.50 11.50 10.81
C LEU A 21 -3.70 10.38 10.15
N ALA A 22 -4.00 10.00 8.90
CA ALA A 22 -3.21 8.99 8.20
C ALA A 22 -1.72 9.38 8.08
N THR A 23 -1.47 10.68 7.85
CA THR A 23 -0.11 11.23 7.80
C THR A 23 0.61 11.07 9.13
N LEU A 24 -0.08 11.34 10.24
CA LEU A 24 0.49 11.15 11.56
C LEU A 24 0.76 9.66 11.85
N LEU A 25 -0.17 8.77 11.50
CA LEU A 25 0.00 7.33 11.65
C LEU A 25 1.17 6.77 10.82
N ARG A 26 1.43 7.34 9.63
CA ARG A 26 2.61 7.01 8.80
C ARG A 26 3.93 7.46 9.43
N GLN A 27 3.96 8.63 10.07
CA GLN A 27 5.17 9.14 10.73
C GLN A 27 5.56 8.28 11.93
N GLU A 28 4.56 7.84 12.70
CA GLU A 28 4.76 6.96 13.84
C GLU A 28 5.09 5.52 13.42
N HIS A 29 4.56 5.10 12.28
CA HIS A 29 4.73 3.75 11.77
C HIS A 29 5.17 3.75 10.31
N PRO A 30 6.44 4.14 10.04
CA PRO A 30 6.96 4.27 8.68
C PRO A 30 7.03 2.93 7.94
N GLN A 31 7.19 1.83 8.69
CA GLN A 31 7.15 0.45 8.20
C GLN A 31 5.76 -0.17 8.39
N GLY A 32 4.75 0.68 8.52
CA GLY A 32 3.40 0.32 8.87
C GLY A 32 3.19 -0.01 10.34
N LEU A 33 1.99 0.29 10.81
CA LEU A 33 1.62 -0.02 12.18
C LEU A 33 1.40 -1.51 12.28
N VAL A 34 2.30 -2.16 13.02
CA VAL A 34 2.29 -3.60 13.21
C VAL A 34 1.07 -3.98 14.02
N GLY A 35 0.25 -4.87 13.47
CA GLY A 35 -0.97 -5.33 14.10
C GLY A 35 -2.12 -5.42 13.11
N GLU A 36 -3.15 -6.12 13.54
CA GLU A 36 -4.37 -6.32 12.76
C GLU A 36 -5.23 -5.05 12.75
N ARG A 37 -6.45 -5.15 12.23
CA ARG A 37 -7.42 -4.04 12.26
C ARG A 37 -7.67 -3.52 13.68
N GLU A 38 -7.76 -4.43 14.65
CA GLU A 38 -7.82 -4.07 16.06
C GLU A 38 -6.53 -3.44 16.57
N GLY A 39 -5.40 -3.63 15.90
CA GLY A 39 -4.12 -2.97 16.19
C GLY A 39 -4.19 -1.48 15.90
N LEU A 40 -4.79 -1.07 14.77
CA LEU A 40 -5.09 0.33 14.47
C LEU A 40 -6.10 0.90 15.48
N VAL A 41 -7.19 0.20 15.77
CA VAL A 41 -8.18 0.64 16.77
C VAL A 41 -7.58 0.75 18.17
N THR A 42 -6.76 -0.22 18.59
CA THR A 42 -6.07 -0.23 19.89
C THR A 42 -5.04 0.88 19.96
N TYR A 43 -4.30 1.14 18.88
CA TYR A 43 -3.37 2.25 18.80
C TYR A 43 -4.08 3.59 18.94
N LEU A 44 -5.23 3.74 18.27
CA LEU A 44 -6.12 4.89 18.38
C LEU A 44 -6.71 5.03 19.81
N MET A 45 -7.07 3.93 20.47
CA MET A 45 -7.51 3.94 21.88
C MET A 45 -6.38 4.30 22.85
N GLN A 46 -5.15 3.84 22.58
CA GLN A 46 -3.95 4.22 23.34
C GLN A 46 -3.63 5.72 23.19
N ALA A 47 -4.07 6.34 22.10
CA ALA A 47 -4.01 7.78 21.91
C ALA A 47 -5.08 8.57 22.69
N GLY A 48 -6.05 7.89 23.31
CA GLY A 48 -7.09 8.50 24.14
C GLY A 48 -8.47 8.58 23.49
N LEU A 49 -8.68 7.97 22.33
CA LEU A 49 -10.01 7.81 21.76
C LEU A 49 -10.80 6.75 22.53
N SER A 50 -12.10 7.01 22.72
CA SER A 50 -13.02 5.95 23.15
C SER A 50 -13.06 4.84 22.11
N HIS A 51 -13.48 3.65 22.53
CA HIS A 51 -13.58 2.52 21.61
C HIS A 51 -14.42 2.84 20.36
N HIS A 52 -15.54 3.56 20.54
CA HIS A 52 -16.40 3.99 19.44
C HIS A 52 -15.70 4.95 18.47
N GLU A 53 -15.06 6.01 18.99
CA GLU A 53 -14.34 6.99 18.16
C GLU A 53 -13.18 6.35 17.39
N ALA A 54 -12.47 5.40 18.02
CA ALA A 54 -11.37 4.68 17.39
C ALA A 54 -11.86 3.81 16.22
N VAL A 55 -13.00 3.12 16.38
CA VAL A 55 -13.62 2.31 15.33
C VAL A 55 -14.06 3.17 14.14
N GLU A 56 -14.77 4.28 14.37
CA GLU A 56 -15.21 5.18 13.29
C GLU A 56 -14.02 5.82 12.55
N THR A 57 -12.97 6.13 13.29
CA THR A 57 -11.75 6.73 12.75
C THR A 57 -10.98 5.75 11.88
N ALA A 58 -10.82 4.49 12.30
CA ALA A 58 -10.24 3.43 11.48
C ALA A 58 -11.05 3.24 10.20
N ASN A 59 -12.38 3.17 10.30
CA ASN A 59 -13.25 3.01 9.12
C ASN A 59 -13.12 4.17 8.12
N ARG A 60 -13.00 5.42 8.57
CA ARG A 60 -12.79 6.56 7.67
C ARG A 60 -11.45 6.52 6.97
N LEU A 61 -10.39 6.13 7.67
CA LEU A 61 -9.07 5.95 7.08
C LEU A 61 -9.06 4.86 6.02
N GLU A 62 -9.74 3.73 6.29
CA GLU A 62 -9.90 2.63 5.34
C GLU A 62 -10.73 3.04 4.11
N GLN A 63 -11.89 3.68 4.32
CA GLN A 63 -12.81 4.05 3.23
C GLN A 63 -12.30 5.20 2.36
N ALA A 64 -11.58 6.16 2.97
CA ALA A 64 -10.85 7.20 2.24
C ALA A 64 -9.58 6.65 1.58
N GLY A 65 -9.24 5.38 1.88
CA GLY A 65 -8.09 4.68 1.34
C GLY A 65 -6.77 5.31 1.74
N TYR A 66 -6.67 5.82 2.97
CA TYR A 66 -5.41 6.29 3.54
C TYR A 66 -4.74 5.28 4.47
N ALA A 67 -5.49 4.25 4.85
CA ALA A 67 -4.99 3.12 5.58
C ALA A 67 -5.15 1.90 4.69
N HIS A 68 -4.02 1.36 4.25
CA HIS A 68 -3.94 0.10 3.53
C HIS A 68 -3.47 -0.89 4.54
N PHE A 69 -4.36 -1.79 4.86
CA PHE A 69 -3.89 -3.00 5.45
C PHE A 69 -2.99 -3.68 4.43
N ILE A 70 -1.71 -3.81 4.78
CA ILE A 70 -0.70 -4.54 4.02
C ILE A 70 -0.53 -5.85 4.79
N PRO A 71 -1.30 -6.89 4.40
CA PRO A 71 -1.12 -8.24 4.91
C PRO A 71 0.26 -8.85 4.58
N ALA A 72 1.33 -8.38 5.22
CA ALA A 72 2.69 -8.96 5.14
C ALA A 72 2.99 -9.98 6.26
N GLN A 73 4.18 -10.64 6.22
CA GLN A 73 4.74 -11.47 7.32
C GLN A 73 4.71 -10.80 8.69
N ARG A 74 4.86 -9.48 8.68
CA ARG A 74 4.57 -8.61 9.80
C ARG A 74 3.41 -7.73 9.37
N SER A 75 2.19 -8.20 9.65
CA SER A 75 0.96 -7.51 9.24
C SER A 75 1.00 -6.10 9.77
N ARG A 76 0.77 -5.18 8.84
CA ARG A 76 1.01 -3.79 9.10
C ARG A 76 -0.03 -2.98 8.37
N TRP A 77 -0.53 -1.96 9.04
CA TRP A 77 -1.23 -0.90 8.34
C TRP A 77 -0.18 -0.02 7.71
N LEU A 78 0.01 -0.13 6.39
CA LEU A 78 0.68 0.94 5.67
C LEU A 78 -0.32 2.07 5.53
N PHE A 79 -0.02 3.15 6.21
CA PHE A 79 -0.68 4.40 5.93
C PHE A 79 -0.05 4.95 4.66
N LEU A 80 -0.75 4.74 3.55
CA LEU A 80 -0.36 5.29 2.26
C LEU A 80 -1.27 6.50 2.03
N GLN A 81 -0.75 7.53 1.37
CA GLN A 81 -1.46 8.79 1.24
C GLN A 81 -2.59 8.74 0.19
N GLN A 82 -2.96 7.57 -0.37
CA GLN A 82 -3.94 7.46 -1.46
C GLN A 82 -4.69 6.12 -1.49
N ALA A 83 -6.00 6.15 -1.78
CA ALA A 83 -6.82 4.95 -1.92
C ALA A 83 -6.27 4.03 -3.00
N HIS A 84 -5.84 2.83 -2.63
CA HIS A 84 -5.06 1.99 -3.52
C HIS A 84 -5.83 0.78 -4.10
N PRO A 85 -6.68 0.99 -5.12
CA PRO A 85 -6.49 0.48 -6.50
C PRO A 85 -5.29 1.14 -7.22
N GLU A 86 -4.44 1.81 -6.47
CA GLU A 86 -3.47 2.82 -6.85
C GLU A 86 -2.06 2.48 -6.32
N LEU A 87 -1.92 1.40 -5.54
CA LEU A 87 -0.63 0.73 -5.35
C LEU A 87 -0.10 0.36 -6.74
N LEU A 88 -1.07 0.16 -7.65
CA LEU A 88 -1.04 -0.08 -9.09
C LEU A 88 -0.78 1.15 -9.96
N LYS A 89 -1.06 2.38 -9.48
CA LYS A 89 -0.67 3.63 -10.16
C LYS A 89 0.75 4.07 -9.81
N ASN A 90 1.25 3.72 -8.62
CA ASN A 90 2.60 4.07 -8.13
C ASN A 90 3.76 3.48 -8.94
N LEU A 91 3.42 2.72 -9.98
CA LEU A 91 4.35 2.03 -10.84
C LEU A 91 4.63 2.76 -12.17
N GLY A 92 3.87 3.83 -12.56
CA GLY A 92 3.84 4.58 -13.85
C GLY A 92 5.19 4.95 -14.56
N PRO A 93 5.20 5.68 -15.70
CA PRO A 93 5.92 5.45 -17.00
C PRO A 93 7.36 4.89 -17.03
N GLU A 94 8.07 4.78 -15.91
CA GLU A 94 9.13 3.78 -15.68
C GLU A 94 8.57 2.34 -15.59
N TYR A 95 7.24 2.25 -15.46
CA TYR A 95 6.30 1.37 -16.17
C TYR A 95 6.58 1.33 -17.69
N ASN A 96 7.81 0.96 -18.08
CA ASN A 96 8.00 0.38 -19.39
C ASN A 96 6.97 -0.75 -19.53
N GLU A 97 6.65 -1.14 -20.76
CA GLU A 97 5.81 -2.32 -20.96
C GLU A 97 6.30 -3.53 -20.16
N PHE A 98 7.52 -3.52 -19.59
CA PHE A 98 8.10 -4.51 -18.68
C PHE A 98 9.15 -3.87 -17.71
N ALA A 99 9.19 -4.23 -16.41
CA ALA A 99 10.11 -3.65 -15.38
C ALA A 99 11.61 -3.93 -15.61
N THR A 100 12.59 -3.08 -15.25
CA THR A 100 14.04 -3.48 -15.16
C THR A 100 14.94 -2.48 -14.40
N PRO A 101 15.99 -2.96 -13.69
CA PRO A 101 17.37 -2.49 -13.99
C PRO A 101 18.43 -3.60 -14.25
N THR A 102 18.08 -4.88 -14.22
CA THR A 102 18.98 -6.01 -14.54
C THR A 102 18.32 -6.98 -15.51
N GLU A 103 19.08 -7.85 -16.19
CA GLU A 103 18.51 -8.98 -16.96
C GLU A 103 18.51 -10.25 -16.08
N PRO A 104 17.57 -10.43 -15.15
CA PRO A 104 17.34 -11.76 -14.59
C PRO A 104 16.84 -12.68 -15.71
N SER A 105 17.16 -13.97 -15.62
CA SER A 105 16.64 -14.99 -16.53
C SER A 105 15.15 -15.27 -16.31
N ASP A 106 14.59 -14.81 -15.18
CA ASP A 106 13.19 -15.02 -14.78
C ASP A 106 12.39 -13.69 -14.79
N PRO A 107 11.28 -13.61 -15.55
CA PRO A 107 10.38 -12.46 -15.62
C PRO A 107 9.79 -11.98 -14.31
N LYS A 108 9.58 -12.87 -13.34
CA LYS A 108 8.93 -12.54 -12.08
C LYS A 108 9.91 -11.88 -11.11
N GLU A 109 11.12 -12.44 -11.00
CA GLU A 109 12.19 -11.88 -10.15
C GLU A 109 12.52 -10.44 -10.54
N GLU A 110 12.43 -10.14 -11.84
CA GLU A 110 12.54 -8.78 -12.39
C GLU A 110 11.57 -7.79 -11.75
N VAL A 111 10.33 -8.21 -11.51
CA VAL A 111 9.30 -7.36 -10.93
C VAL A 111 9.35 -7.35 -9.41
N LEU A 112 9.74 -8.45 -8.79
CA LEU A 112 9.93 -8.48 -7.34
C LEU A 112 11.11 -7.61 -6.92
N ASP A 113 12.24 -7.67 -7.64
CA ASP A 113 13.38 -6.79 -7.43
C ASP A 113 12.93 -5.34 -7.59
N PHE A 114 12.17 -5.08 -8.66
CA PHE A 114 11.54 -3.80 -8.87
C PHE A 114 10.69 -3.39 -7.68
N ILE A 115 9.82 -4.23 -7.10
CA ILE A 115 8.90 -3.82 -6.03
C ILE A 115 9.60 -3.70 -4.67
N VAL A 116 10.65 -4.49 -4.40
CA VAL A 116 11.49 -4.34 -3.19
C VAL A 116 12.21 -3.03 -3.23
N GLU A 117 12.90 -2.81 -4.35
CA GLU A 117 13.59 -1.57 -4.65
C GLU A 117 12.60 -0.40 -4.61
N ARG A 118 11.39 -0.60 -5.13
CA ARG A 118 10.41 0.46 -5.34
C ARG A 118 9.65 0.85 -4.08
N PHE A 119 9.22 -0.10 -3.27
CA PHE A 119 8.45 0.17 -2.06
C PHE A 119 9.33 0.24 -0.82
N GLY A 120 10.65 0.07 -0.97
CA GLY A 120 11.63 0.28 0.11
C GLY A 120 11.31 -0.61 1.31
N VAL A 121 10.78 -1.77 0.97
CA VAL A 121 10.21 -2.72 1.88
C VAL A 121 11.00 -3.99 1.70
N ASP A 122 11.11 -4.74 2.77
CA ASP A 122 11.78 -6.03 2.67
C ASP A 122 11.13 -6.86 1.55
N ARG A 123 11.88 -7.82 0.99
CA ARG A 123 11.42 -8.73 -0.07
C ARG A 123 9.96 -9.14 0.07
N ASP A 124 9.58 -9.38 1.30
CA ASP A 124 8.27 -9.79 1.74
C ASP A 124 7.13 -8.81 1.40
N VAL A 125 7.27 -7.50 1.61
CA VAL A 125 6.18 -6.54 1.29
C VAL A 125 6.17 -6.20 -0.21
N ALA A 126 7.22 -6.57 -0.94
CA ALA A 126 7.26 -6.39 -2.38
C ALA A 126 6.68 -7.55 -3.18
N GLU A 127 6.85 -8.77 -2.72
CA GLU A 127 6.07 -9.89 -3.24
C GLU A 127 4.57 -9.68 -3.04
N GLU A 128 4.20 -9.01 -1.95
CA GLU A 128 2.82 -8.65 -1.61
C GLU A 128 2.26 -7.63 -2.58
N LEU A 129 3.00 -6.55 -2.79
CA LEU A 129 2.60 -5.57 -3.78
C LEU A 129 2.63 -6.16 -5.19
N PHE A 130 3.55 -7.05 -5.57
CA PHE A 130 3.54 -7.71 -6.89
C PHE A 130 2.24 -8.45 -7.18
N SER A 131 1.83 -9.28 -6.22
CA SER A 131 0.70 -10.18 -6.38
C SER A 131 -0.62 -9.40 -6.45
N ASP A 132 -0.73 -8.30 -5.68
CA ASP A 132 -1.87 -7.38 -5.74
C ASP A 132 -2.02 -6.71 -7.11
N LEU A 133 -0.91 -6.58 -7.84
CA LEU A 133 -0.86 -6.01 -9.18
C LEU A 133 -1.26 -6.99 -10.27
N GLU A 134 -0.85 -8.25 -10.16
CA GLU A 134 -1.20 -9.30 -11.12
C GLU A 134 -2.69 -9.61 -11.03
N ALA A 135 -3.15 -9.91 -9.82
CA ALA A 135 -4.51 -10.35 -9.58
C ALA A 135 -5.56 -9.29 -9.93
N SER A 136 -5.24 -8.01 -9.76
CA SER A 136 -6.15 -6.90 -10.09
C SER A 136 -6.19 -6.60 -11.59
N GLY A 137 -5.46 -7.36 -12.42
CA GLY A 137 -5.37 -7.15 -13.87
C GLY A 137 -4.54 -5.94 -14.26
N TYR A 138 -3.61 -5.53 -13.39
CA TYR A 138 -2.70 -4.41 -13.63
C TYR A 138 -1.31 -4.89 -14.04
N ILE A 139 -1.01 -6.20 -13.94
CA ILE A 139 0.08 -6.82 -14.68
C ILE A 139 -0.33 -8.11 -15.39
N GLU A 140 0.28 -8.42 -16.54
CA GLU A 140 0.08 -9.62 -17.35
C GLU A 140 1.41 -10.12 -17.92
N GLN A 141 1.59 -11.41 -18.18
CA GLN A 141 2.77 -11.90 -18.90
C GLN A 141 2.59 -11.72 -20.42
N ALA A 142 3.58 -11.16 -21.09
CA ALA A 142 3.57 -10.96 -22.55
C ALA A 142 4.98 -11.13 -23.16
N TYR A 143 5.02 -11.46 -24.46
CA TYR A 143 6.27 -11.62 -25.20
C TYR A 143 6.84 -10.27 -25.66
N ASP A 144 8.12 -10.00 -25.35
CA ASP A 144 8.86 -8.79 -25.77
C ASP A 144 9.72 -9.09 -27.01
N PRO A 145 9.31 -8.67 -28.23
CA PRO A 145 10.02 -8.98 -29.46
C PRO A 145 11.38 -8.28 -29.59
N ASN A 146 11.65 -7.21 -28.82
CA ASN A 146 12.95 -6.54 -28.85
C ASN A 146 14.01 -7.29 -28.04
N ARG A 147 13.58 -8.14 -27.09
CA ARG A 147 14.43 -8.93 -26.17
C ARG A 147 14.30 -10.45 -26.40
N GLU A 148 13.42 -10.87 -27.31
CA GLU A 148 13.14 -12.26 -27.69
C GLU A 148 12.76 -13.19 -26.52
N ARG A 149 12.03 -12.68 -25.51
CA ARG A 149 11.63 -13.45 -24.31
C ARG A 149 10.31 -12.97 -23.70
N ASP A 150 9.69 -13.82 -22.88
CA ASP A 150 8.51 -13.45 -22.08
C ASP A 150 8.89 -12.53 -20.91
N ARG A 151 8.02 -11.57 -20.56
CA ARG A 151 8.19 -10.63 -19.44
C ARG A 151 6.83 -10.25 -18.82
N TYR A 152 6.82 -9.67 -17.63
CA TYR A 152 5.59 -9.15 -17.00
C TYR A 152 5.32 -7.69 -17.39
N ARG A 153 4.22 -7.50 -18.09
CA ARG A 153 3.69 -6.22 -18.51
C ARG A 153 2.76 -5.62 -17.51
N PHE A 154 2.81 -4.32 -17.45
CA PHE A 154 2.15 -3.47 -16.52
C PHE A 154 1.06 -2.68 -17.27
N LEU A 155 -0.22 -2.88 -16.91
CA LEU A 155 -1.42 -2.42 -17.62
C LEU A 155 -1.95 -1.11 -17.03
N ALA A 156 -2.28 -0.14 -17.90
CA ALA A 156 -2.69 1.21 -17.50
C ALA A 156 -4.16 1.28 -17.06
N TRP A 157 -4.42 2.12 -16.06
CA TRP A 157 -5.77 2.42 -15.58
C TRP A 157 -6.58 3.19 -16.65
N GLY A 158 -7.61 2.56 -17.21
CA GLY A 158 -8.50 3.17 -18.20
C GLY A 158 -8.88 2.31 -19.41
N ASN A 159 -8.23 1.14 -19.60
CA ASN A 159 -8.51 0.24 -20.73
C ASN A 159 -9.30 -1.03 -20.37
N TYR A 160 -9.91 -1.09 -19.19
CA TYR A 160 -10.82 -2.19 -18.85
C TYR A 160 -12.29 -1.77 -18.94
N PRO A 161 -13.15 -2.59 -19.57
CA PRO A 161 -14.59 -2.40 -19.49
C PRO A 161 -14.98 -2.50 -18.04
N SER A 162 -15.85 -1.59 -17.58
CA SER A 162 -16.47 -1.67 -16.27
C SER A 162 -17.00 -3.09 -16.07
N VAL A 163 -16.33 -3.86 -15.20
CA VAL A 163 -16.88 -5.13 -14.75
C VAL A 163 -18.10 -4.73 -13.92
N ARG A 164 -19.27 -5.07 -14.45
CA ARG A 164 -20.60 -4.77 -13.92
C ARG A 164 -20.80 -5.32 -12.52
#